data_AF-A0A251PBD0-F1
#
_entry.id   AF-A0A251PBD0-F1
#
_cell.length_a   1.000
_cell.length_b   1.000
_cell.length_c   1.000
_cell.angle_alpha   90.00
_cell.angle_beta   90.00
_cell.angle_gamma   90.00
#
_symmetry.space_group_name_H-M   'P 1'
#
loop_
_entity.id
_entity.type
_entity.pdbx_description
1 polymer ?
#
loop_
_entity_poly.entity_id
_entity_poly.type
_entity_poly.pdbx_seq_one_letter_code
_entity_poly.pdbx_strand_id
1 'polypeptide(L)'
;MNRASALARLRALIALKGTLDLDAYSPPHELLQILPPKSTIRGSDCGPQIGPNNPKFILGMQALLDLIFAVEGSVSEAAKFLGLSTGALSRFILSNDCLRLALNELSPYF
;
A
#
# COMPACT_ATOMS: atom_id res chain seq x y z
N MET A 1 -9.98 -0.16 -32.02
CA MET A 1 -10.17 0.66 -30.80
C MET A 1 -9.29 0.09 -29.70
N ASN A 2 -8.18 0.78 -29.37
CA ASN A 2 -7.05 0.18 -28.68
C ASN A 2 -7.25 0.09 -27.16
N ARG A 3 -7.44 -1.15 -26.65
CA ARG A 3 -7.48 -1.50 -25.21
C ARG A 3 -6.32 -0.88 -24.43
N ALA A 4 -5.12 -0.89 -25.02
CA ALA A 4 -3.91 -0.29 -24.44
C ALA A 4 -4.06 1.21 -24.15
N SER A 5 -4.75 1.95 -25.02
CA SER A 5 -4.96 3.40 -24.84
C SER A 5 -6.01 3.73 -23.79
N ALA A 6 -7.03 2.88 -23.64
CA ALA A 6 -8.02 3.01 -22.58
C ALA A 6 -7.38 2.72 -21.21
N LEU A 7 -6.51 1.72 -21.17
CA LEU A 7 -5.73 1.39 -19.98
C LEU A 7 -4.73 2.49 -19.62
N ALA A 8 -4.00 3.04 -20.59
CA ALA A 8 -3.09 4.16 -20.37
C ALA A 8 -3.82 5.41 -19.85
N ARG A 9 -5.00 5.74 -20.40
CA ARG A 9 -5.83 6.85 -19.89
C ARG A 9 -6.36 6.59 -18.49
N LEU A 10 -6.84 5.37 -18.21
CA LEU A 10 -7.29 5.01 -16.87
C LEU A 10 -6.15 5.09 -15.86
N ARG A 11 -4.95 4.62 -16.22
CA ARG A 11 -3.73 4.74 -15.41
C ARG A 11 -3.32 6.19 -15.19
N ALA A 12 -3.36 7.02 -16.23
CA ALA A 12 -3.07 8.45 -16.10
C ALA A 12 -4.07 9.12 -15.16
N LEU A 13 -5.36 8.77 -15.23
CA LEU A 13 -6.39 9.29 -14.33
C LEU A 13 -6.23 8.78 -12.89
N ILE A 14 -5.79 7.54 -12.68
CA ILE A 14 -5.48 7.00 -11.35
C ILE A 14 -4.22 7.69 -10.78
N ALA A 15 -3.17 7.82 -11.58
CA ALA A 15 -1.93 8.52 -11.20
C ALA A 15 -2.18 10.01 -10.88
N LEU A 16 -3.08 10.67 -11.62
CA LEU A 16 -3.51 12.05 -11.34
C LEU A 16 -4.40 12.18 -10.10
N LYS A 17 -5.10 11.11 -9.69
CA LYS A 17 -6.00 11.13 -8.53
C LYS A 17 -5.33 10.66 -7.25
N GLY A 18 -4.16 10.05 -7.36
CA GLY A 18 -3.39 9.45 -6.26
C GLY A 18 -2.00 10.04 -6.10
N THR A 19 -1.80 11.34 -6.30
CA THR A 19 -0.62 12.03 -5.75
C THR A 19 -0.78 12.07 -4.24
N LEU A 20 -0.39 10.97 -3.60
CA LEU A 20 -0.15 10.91 -2.17
C LEU A 20 0.95 11.90 -1.87
N ASP A 21 0.60 12.98 -1.18
CA ASP A 21 1.55 13.97 -0.72
C ASP A 21 2.43 13.31 0.36
N LEU A 22 3.61 12.86 -0.05
CA LEU A 22 4.56 12.13 0.80
C LEU A 22 5.07 13.01 1.96
N ASP A 23 5.12 14.34 1.78
CA ASP A 23 5.60 15.28 2.79
C ASP A 23 4.59 15.48 3.94
N ALA A 24 3.29 15.36 3.65
CA ALA A 24 2.20 15.43 4.62
C ALA A 24 1.52 14.08 4.87
N TYR A 25 2.15 12.97 4.45
CA TYR A 25 1.51 11.67 4.46
C TYR A 25 1.18 11.21 5.88
N SER A 26 -0.13 11.20 6.19
CA SER A 26 -0.66 10.56 7.37
C SER A 26 -1.27 9.21 6.98
N PRO A 27 -0.69 8.08 7.43
CA PRO A 27 -1.21 6.77 7.08
C PRO A 27 -2.64 6.60 7.62
N PRO A 28 -3.61 6.18 6.79
CA PRO A 28 -5.00 6.00 7.21
C PRO A 28 -5.11 4.96 8.33
N HIS A 29 -6.12 5.11 9.18
CA HIS A 29 -6.30 4.25 10.35
C HIS A 29 -6.47 2.77 9.98
N GLU A 30 -7.08 2.49 8.83
CA GLU A 30 -7.22 1.16 8.28
C GLU A 30 -5.87 0.54 7.91
N LEU A 31 -4.94 1.33 7.36
CA LEU A 31 -3.58 0.89 7.09
C LEU A 31 -2.87 0.54 8.41
N LEU A 32 -2.92 1.44 9.38
CA LEU A 32 -2.35 1.21 10.72
C LEU A 32 -2.91 -0.05 11.38
N GLN A 33 -4.19 -0.34 11.16
CA GLN A 33 -4.86 -1.52 11.71
C GLN A 33 -4.44 -2.83 11.05
N ILE A 34 -4.09 -2.86 9.77
CA ILE A 34 -3.60 -4.10 9.12
C ILE A 34 -2.12 -4.36 9.39
N LEU A 35 -1.33 -3.32 9.71
CA LEU A 35 0.10 -3.44 9.96
C LEU A 35 0.39 -4.35 11.16
N PRO A 36 1.50 -5.10 11.10
CA PRO A 36 1.92 -5.91 12.23
C PRO A 36 2.28 -5.03 13.45
N PRO A 37 2.16 -5.56 14.68
CA PRO A 37 2.37 -4.83 15.93
C PRO A 37 3.80 -4.28 16.11
N LYS A 38 4.74 -4.65 15.25
CA LYS A 38 6.12 -4.13 15.20
C LYS A 38 6.26 -2.79 14.48
N SER A 39 5.18 -2.29 13.87
CA SER A 39 5.17 -0.98 13.22
C SER A 39 5.21 0.14 14.27
N THR A 40 6.19 1.04 14.17
CA THR A 40 6.36 2.16 15.11
C THR A 40 5.34 3.27 14.93
N ILE A 41 4.58 3.28 13.83
CA ILE A 41 3.52 4.26 13.57
C ILE A 41 2.15 3.84 14.14
N ARG A 42 2.02 2.60 14.67
CA ARG A 42 0.82 2.20 15.42
C ARG A 42 0.80 2.94 16.75
N GLY A 43 0.18 4.12 16.76
CA GLY A 43 -0.16 4.83 17.99
C GLY A 43 -1.14 4.03 18.85
N SER A 44 -1.19 4.32 20.16
CA SER A 44 -2.11 3.68 21.11
C SER A 44 -3.59 3.77 20.70
N ASP A 45 -3.95 4.75 19.87
CA ASP A 45 -5.30 5.00 19.36
C ASP A 45 -5.69 4.15 18.13
N CYS A 46 -4.78 3.38 17.55
CA CYS A 46 -5.03 2.63 16.31
C CYS A 46 -5.97 1.42 16.49
N GLY A 47 -6.20 0.95 17.72
CA GLY A 47 -7.07 -0.20 17.98
C GLY A 47 -6.46 -1.57 17.57
N PRO A 48 -7.26 -2.66 17.66
CA PRO A 48 -6.79 -4.02 17.42
C PRO A 48 -6.34 -4.25 15.97
N GLN A 49 -5.45 -5.21 15.77
CA GLN A 49 -5.01 -5.58 14.42
C GLN A 49 -6.19 -6.18 13.66
N ILE A 50 -6.39 -5.73 12.42
CA ILE A 50 -7.42 -6.22 11.53
C ILE A 50 -6.83 -7.25 10.58
N GLY A 51 -7.50 -8.41 10.48
CA GLY A 51 -7.14 -9.49 9.55
C GLY A 51 -8.02 -9.52 8.30
N PRO A 52 -7.72 -10.43 7.35
CA PRO A 52 -8.37 -10.51 6.04
C PRO A 52 -9.88 -10.77 6.06
N ASN A 53 -10.43 -11.26 7.18
CA ASN A 53 -11.87 -11.48 7.36
C ASN A 53 -12.67 -10.20 7.63
N ASN A 54 -12.02 -9.04 7.74
CA ASN A 54 -12.67 -7.77 8.00
C ASN A 54 -12.74 -6.93 6.71
N PRO A 55 -13.89 -6.34 6.37
CA PRO A 55 -14.02 -5.51 5.17
C PRO A 55 -13.07 -4.30 5.15
N LYS A 56 -12.66 -3.79 6.32
CA LYS A 56 -11.68 -2.69 6.43
C LYS A 56 -10.26 -3.10 6.06
N PHE A 57 -9.97 -4.40 6.04
CA PHE A 57 -8.67 -4.91 5.61
C PHE A 57 -8.34 -4.52 4.17
N ILE A 58 -9.35 -4.52 3.30
CA ILE A 58 -9.19 -4.15 1.88
C ILE A 58 -8.78 -2.68 1.75
N LEU A 59 -9.35 -1.79 2.58
CA LEU A 59 -9.01 -0.36 2.59
C LEU A 59 -7.55 -0.13 3.04
N GLY A 60 -7.10 -0.84 4.07
CA GLY A 60 -5.70 -0.78 4.50
C GLY A 60 -4.74 -1.29 3.41
N MET A 61 -5.13 -2.36 2.71
CA MET A 61 -4.33 -2.94 1.64
C MET A 61 -4.23 -2.02 0.42
N GLN A 62 -5.33 -1.35 0.09
CA GLN A 62 -5.36 -0.33 -0.95
C GLN A 62 -4.43 0.83 -0.60
N ALA A 63 -4.50 1.36 0.62
CA ALA A 63 -3.61 2.43 1.08
C ALA A 63 -2.12 2.02 1.05
N LEU A 64 -1.82 0.75 1.33
CA LEU A 64 -0.46 0.21 1.20
C LEU A 64 0.02 0.21 -0.26
N LEU A 65 -0.82 -0.23 -1.19
CA LEU A 65 -0.50 -0.23 -2.62
C LEU A 65 -0.35 1.19 -3.15
N ASP A 66 -1.21 2.12 -2.74
CA ASP A 66 -1.13 3.52 -3.11
C ASP A 66 0.18 4.14 -2.63
N LEU A 67 0.62 3.83 -1.39
CA LEU A 67 1.92 4.25 -0.88
C LEU A 67 3.08 3.67 -1.68
N ILE A 68 3.07 2.36 -1.95
CA ILE A 68 4.11 1.70 -2.76
C ILE A 68 4.17 2.31 -4.16
N PHE A 69 3.02 2.64 -4.74
CA PHE A 69 2.94 3.31 -6.02
C PHE A 69 3.51 4.73 -5.99
N ALA A 70 3.19 5.49 -4.92
CA ALA A 70 3.72 6.84 -4.72
C ALA A 70 5.25 6.87 -4.58
N VAL A 71 5.86 5.81 -4.04
CA VAL A 71 7.33 5.66 -3.95
C VAL A 71 7.92 4.84 -5.10
N GLU A 72 7.25 4.80 -6.26
CA GLU A 72 7.72 4.14 -7.48
C GLU A 72 8.08 2.65 -7.31
N GLY A 73 7.31 1.93 -6.50
CA GLY A 73 7.51 0.50 -6.25
C GLY A 73 8.60 0.18 -5.21
N SER A 74 9.24 1.21 -4.62
CA SER A 74 10.30 1.01 -3.64
C SER A 74 9.78 0.51 -2.29
N VAL A 75 9.98 -0.79 -2.04
CA VAL A 75 9.63 -1.42 -0.74
C VAL A 75 10.40 -0.79 0.42
N SER A 76 11.63 -0.33 0.20
CA SER A 76 12.45 0.30 1.24
C SER A 76 11.93 1.68 1.63
N GLU A 77 11.53 2.51 0.65
CA GLU A 77 10.94 3.82 0.95
C GLU A 77 9.57 3.68 1.60
N ALA A 78 8.70 2.81 1.07
CA ALA A 78 7.39 2.54 1.67
C ALA A 78 7.53 2.07 3.14
N ALA A 79 8.52 1.24 3.44
CA ALA A 79 8.77 0.77 4.81
C ALA A 79 9.12 1.92 5.78
N LYS A 80 9.82 2.97 5.33
CA LYS A 80 10.13 4.15 6.15
C LYS A 80 8.87 4.90 6.56
N PHE A 81 7.97 5.15 5.61
CA PHE A 81 6.68 5.79 5.87
C PHE A 81 5.80 4.95 6.81
N LEU A 82 5.96 3.62 6.78
CA LEU A 82 5.21 2.70 7.62
C LEU A 82 5.86 2.40 8.98
N GLY A 83 7.00 3.02 9.29
CA GLY A 83 7.76 2.71 10.51
C GLY A 83 8.10 1.23 10.64
N LEU A 84 8.39 0.57 9.52
CA LEU A 84 8.73 -0.85 9.43
C LEU A 84 10.12 -1.03 8.85
N SER A 85 10.76 -2.16 9.17
CA SER A 85 11.94 -2.58 8.40
C SER A 85 11.50 -3.10 7.03
N THR A 86 12.35 -2.93 6.01
CA THR A 86 12.11 -3.46 4.66
C THR A 86 11.81 -4.96 4.69
N GLY A 87 12.49 -5.72 5.57
CA GLY A 87 12.24 -7.15 5.75
C GLY A 87 10.88 -7.47 6.38
N ALA A 88 10.37 -6.63 7.29
CA ALA A 88 9.05 -6.79 7.87
C ALA A 88 7.94 -6.53 6.83
N LEU A 89 8.11 -5.47 6.02
CA LEU A 89 7.17 -5.17 4.94
C LEU A 89 7.20 -6.24 3.84
N SER A 90 8.38 -6.68 3.43
CA SER A 90 8.54 -7.78 2.47
C SER A 90 7.87 -9.07 2.96
N ARG A 91 8.07 -9.45 4.23
CA ARG A 91 7.41 -10.62 4.80
C ARG A 91 5.89 -10.45 4.85
N PHE A 92 5.39 -9.26 5.18
CA PHE A 92 3.95 -8.97 5.16
C PHE A 92 3.33 -9.10 3.76
N ILE A 93 4.01 -8.58 2.74
CA ILE A 93 3.60 -8.73 1.33
C ILE A 93 3.59 -10.21 0.94
N LEU A 94 4.64 -10.95 1.26
CA LEU A 94 4.78 -12.36 0.91
C LEU A 94 3.78 -13.27 1.64
N SER A 95 3.32 -12.87 2.83
CA SER A 95 2.28 -13.57 3.59
C SER A 95 0.87 -13.31 3.08
N ASN A 96 0.66 -12.34 2.18
CA ASN A 96 -0.64 -12.01 1.62
C ASN A 96 -0.64 -12.20 0.10
N ASP A 97 -1.20 -13.32 -0.38
CA ASP A 97 -1.23 -13.63 -1.82
C ASP A 97 -1.88 -12.53 -2.66
N CYS A 98 -2.88 -11.83 -2.13
CA CYS A 98 -3.52 -10.69 -2.80
C CYS A 98 -2.57 -9.50 -3.02
N LEU A 99 -1.72 -9.16 -2.04
CA LEU A 99 -0.68 -8.11 -2.21
C LEU A 99 0.38 -8.56 -3.20
N ARG A 100 0.80 -9.82 -3.11
CA ARG A 100 1.81 -10.37 -4.01
C ARG A 100 1.34 -10.32 -5.46
N LEU A 101 0.09 -10.69 -5.73
CA LEU A 101 -0.51 -10.60 -7.05
C LEU A 101 -0.63 -9.16 -7.52
N ALA A 102 -1.13 -8.24 -6.68
CA ALA A 102 -1.27 -6.83 -7.03
C ALA A 102 0.09 -6.16 -7.34
N LEU A 103 1.13 -6.41 -6.55
CA LEU A 103 2.47 -5.88 -6.81
C LEU A 103 3.12 -6.49 -8.05
N ASN A 104 2.88 -7.78 -8.32
CA ASN A 104 3.38 -8.42 -9.53
C ASN A 104 2.69 -7.88 -10.78
N GLU A 105 1.41 -7.51 -10.70
CA GLU A 105 0.72 -6.77 -11.77
C GLU A 105 1.26 -5.34 -11.93
N LEU A 106 1.82 -4.76 -10.86
CA LEU A 106 2.43 -3.43 -10.89
C LEU A 106 3.86 -3.41 -11.43
N SER A 107 4.60 -4.53 -11.32
CA SER A 107 5.95 -4.73 -11.89
C SER A 107 6.13 -4.24 -13.35
N PRO A 108 5.22 -4.50 -14.31
CA PRO A 108 5.36 -3.97 -15.67
C PRO A 108 5.18 -2.44 -15.82
N TYR A 109 4.89 -1.70 -14.74
CA TYR A 109 4.72 -0.24 -14.74
C TYR A 109 5.83 0.53 -14.01
N PHE A 110 6.85 -0.18 -13.52
CA PHE A 110 8.11 0.36 -13.00
C PHE A 110 9.28 -0.10 -13.87
#